data_AF-Q8YWX0-F1
#
_entry.id   AF-Q8YWX0-F1
#
_cell.length_a   1.000
_cell.length_b   1.000
_cell.length_c   1.000
_cell.angle_alpha   90.00
_cell.angle_beta   90.00
_cell.angle_gamma   90.00
#
_symmetry.space_group_name_H-M   'P 1'
#
loop_
_entity.id
_entity.type
_entity.pdbx_description
1 polymer ?
#
loop_
_entity_poly.entity_id
_entity_poly.type
_entity_poly.pdbx_seq_one_letter_code
_entity_poly.pdbx_strand_id
1 'polypeptide(L)'
;MHKQFVNHCTIDLTIIPDGPILIKSGREGADPTKPQMEFVETFHNGKSIIYLPGSSLKGAIRAHAERIVRTVGHPEYEKPSNTELVWANNPLDTDKYDYLYENPQAEQGVKKKLSAPRIYKESSFTDQIFGNIAIASRFRIEDAYPDTSVPLKIEERNGVAIDRVFGSVAHGPFDYQVCTAGAFKTKIHLKNFSLAQLGLIALVLRDLNAGWFGIGFAKSRGLGIVRLEYNSAVVQYPGCILDNNNQIYSFGSSTPWDKIYLLGAGKFLRGDNANPYNFPTNDTEKQEVKNVVLTAMDFKFGVELRWDGENGVRDLFTKAVAAWSHLLQNGGAVCAS
;
A
#
# COMPACT_ATOMS: atom_id res chain seq x y z
N MET A 1 -10.36 -15.08 -9.64
CA MET A 1 -9.73 -14.14 -8.67
C MET A 1 -10.63 -12.98 -8.23
N HIS A 2 -11.19 -12.09 -9.05
CA HIS A 2 -12.16 -11.09 -8.51
C HIS A 2 -13.44 -11.72 -7.90
N LYS A 3 -13.69 -13.00 -8.20
CA LYS A 3 -14.77 -13.82 -7.63
C LYS A 3 -14.31 -14.76 -6.49
N GLN A 4 -13.03 -14.77 -6.15
CA GLN A 4 -12.44 -15.69 -5.16
C GLN A 4 -11.56 -14.91 -4.19
N PHE A 5 -11.54 -15.31 -2.92
CA PHE A 5 -10.71 -14.66 -1.90
C PHE A 5 -9.71 -15.70 -1.36
N VAL A 6 -8.49 -15.67 -1.89
CA VAL A 6 -7.51 -16.75 -1.71
C VAL A 6 -6.45 -16.46 -0.65
N ASN A 7 -6.09 -15.19 -0.49
CA ASN A 7 -5.24 -14.74 0.61
C ASN A 7 -5.56 -13.30 1.03
N HIS A 8 -5.23 -12.98 2.28
CA HIS A 8 -5.37 -11.65 2.87
C HIS A 8 -4.20 -11.38 3.78
N CYS A 9 -3.65 -10.17 3.73
CA CYS A 9 -2.62 -9.71 4.66
C CYS A 9 -3.12 -8.45 5.36
N THR A 10 -3.07 -8.45 6.70
CA THR A 10 -3.32 -7.27 7.53
C THR A 10 -2.02 -6.91 8.26
N ILE A 11 -1.56 -5.66 8.13
CA ILE A 11 -0.40 -5.12 8.84
C ILE A 11 -0.92 -4.05 9.80
N ASP A 12 -0.79 -4.31 11.10
CA ASP A 12 -1.13 -3.39 12.18
C ASP A 12 0.11 -2.58 12.55
N LEU A 13 0.02 -1.25 12.44
CA LEU A 13 1.15 -0.37 12.66
C LEU A 13 0.74 0.95 13.32
N THR A 14 1.71 1.57 13.98
CA THR A 14 1.57 2.89 14.60
C THR A 14 2.49 3.87 13.87
N ILE A 15 1.93 5.00 13.42
CA ILE A 15 2.66 6.10 12.79
C ILE A 15 2.99 7.14 13.87
N ILE A 16 4.27 7.46 14.05
CA ILE A 16 4.76 8.40 15.06
C ILE A 16 5.39 9.59 14.35
N PRO A 17 4.95 10.84 14.62
CA PRO A 17 5.65 12.02 14.12
C PRO A 17 7.13 12.00 14.51
N ASP A 18 8.01 12.17 13.53
CA ASP A 18 9.46 12.31 13.72
C ASP A 18 9.91 13.65 13.15
N GLY A 19 9.16 14.67 13.53
CA GLY A 19 9.12 15.98 12.91
C GLY A 19 7.69 16.51 12.85
N PRO A 20 7.52 17.80 12.52
CA PRO A 20 6.20 18.39 12.37
C PRO A 20 5.46 17.74 11.20
N ILE A 21 4.25 17.26 11.43
CA ILE A 21 3.35 16.79 10.36
C ILE A 21 2.14 17.71 10.26
N LEU A 22 1.55 17.81 9.06
CA LEU A 22 0.26 18.46 8.83
C LEU A 22 -0.44 17.76 7.66
N ILE A 23 -1.66 17.26 7.88
CA ILE A 23 -2.57 16.89 6.80
C ILE A 23 -3.71 17.89 6.81
N LYS A 24 -3.73 18.78 5.82
CA LYS A 24 -4.64 19.91 5.77
C LYS A 24 -6.09 19.47 5.58
N SER A 25 -7.01 20.11 6.29
CA SER A 25 -8.41 20.13 5.92
C SER A 25 -8.56 20.81 4.54
N GLY A 26 -9.46 20.31 3.69
CA GLY A 26 -9.71 20.89 2.37
C GLY A 26 -10.55 22.17 2.39
N ARG A 27 -10.80 22.74 3.58
CA ARG A 27 -11.64 23.92 3.81
C ARG A 27 -10.89 24.84 4.75
N GLU A 28 -10.88 26.13 4.48
CA GLU A 28 -10.55 27.12 5.50
C GLU A 28 -11.61 27.02 6.62
N GLY A 29 -11.17 26.95 7.87
CA GLY A 29 -12.06 26.88 9.02
C GLY A 29 -12.95 28.11 9.10
N ALA A 30 -14.20 27.93 9.55
CA ALA A 30 -15.11 29.05 9.79
C ALA A 30 -14.83 29.77 11.11
N ASP A 31 -13.95 29.22 11.95
CA ASP A 31 -13.56 29.77 13.24
C ASP A 31 -12.37 30.72 13.06
N PRO A 32 -12.55 32.04 13.26
CA PRO A 32 -11.48 33.02 13.06
C PRO A 32 -10.37 32.94 14.13
N THR A 33 -10.53 32.11 15.16
CA THR A 33 -9.52 31.89 16.21
C THR A 33 -8.57 30.72 15.90
N LYS A 34 -8.85 29.96 14.84
CA LYS A 34 -8.00 28.86 14.38
C LYS A 34 -7.10 29.31 13.22
N PRO A 35 -5.92 28.67 13.05
CA PRO A 35 -5.02 28.99 11.95
C PRO A 35 -5.63 28.77 10.58
N GLN A 36 -5.19 29.52 9.58
CA GLN A 36 -5.69 29.44 8.20
C GLN A 36 -5.55 28.02 7.61
N MET A 37 -4.47 27.31 7.96
CA MET A 37 -4.26 25.91 7.56
C MET A 37 -4.36 24.96 8.75
N GLU A 38 -5.55 24.41 8.94
CA GLU A 38 -5.86 23.47 10.02
C GLU A 38 -5.56 22.02 9.65
N PHE A 39 -5.42 21.19 10.69
CA PHE A 39 -5.52 19.75 10.52
C PHE A 39 -6.90 19.33 10.06
N VAL A 40 -6.94 18.20 9.33
CA VAL A 40 -8.17 17.47 9.14
C VAL A 40 -8.64 16.87 10.47
N GLU A 41 -9.84 17.25 10.89
CA GLU A 41 -10.51 16.76 12.09
C GLU A 41 -11.68 15.83 11.74
N THR A 42 -12.01 14.91 12.64
CA THR A 42 -13.20 14.08 12.57
C THR A 42 -13.78 13.83 13.95
N PHE A 43 -15.05 13.48 14.02
CA PHE A 43 -15.71 13.13 15.28
C PHE A 43 -15.54 11.63 15.54
N HIS A 44 -14.79 11.28 16.57
CA HIS A 44 -14.50 9.91 16.96
C HIS A 44 -14.64 9.73 18.47
N ASN A 45 -15.32 8.66 18.90
CA ASN A 45 -15.58 8.38 20.32
C ASN A 45 -16.13 9.58 21.12
N GLY A 46 -17.02 10.37 20.50
CA GLY A 46 -17.68 11.51 21.17
C GLY A 46 -16.85 12.80 21.24
N LYS A 47 -15.69 12.88 20.58
CA LYS A 47 -14.82 14.07 20.58
C LYS A 47 -14.34 14.41 19.17
N SER A 48 -14.12 15.71 18.90
CA SER A 48 -13.37 16.13 17.71
C SER A 48 -11.89 15.81 17.91
N ILE A 49 -11.29 15.10 16.96
CA ILE A 49 -9.88 14.71 16.99
C ILE A 49 -9.25 14.89 15.62
N ILE A 50 -7.94 15.19 15.61
CA ILE A 50 -7.15 15.10 14.38
C ILE A 50 -6.91 13.62 14.04
N TYR A 51 -6.81 13.32 12.76
CA TYR A 51 -6.51 11.97 12.28
C TYR A 51 -5.69 12.04 10.99
N LEU A 52 -5.11 10.92 10.57
CA LEU A 52 -4.44 10.82 9.28
C LEU A 52 -5.36 10.05 8.32
N PRO A 53 -5.97 10.70 7.30
CA PRO A 53 -6.90 10.03 6.41
C PRO A 53 -6.23 8.92 5.62
N GLY A 54 -6.90 7.78 5.53
CA GLY A 54 -6.44 6.62 4.77
C GLY A 54 -6.26 6.94 3.29
N SER A 55 -7.05 7.88 2.74
CA SER A 55 -6.87 8.37 1.37
C SER A 55 -5.55 9.12 1.18
N SER A 56 -5.18 9.99 2.12
CA SER A 56 -3.90 10.73 2.11
C SER A 56 -2.71 9.77 2.28
N LEU A 57 -2.80 8.82 3.21
CA LEU A 57 -1.77 7.81 3.42
C LEU A 57 -1.61 6.90 2.20
N LYS A 58 -2.72 6.40 1.64
CA LYS A 58 -2.72 5.58 0.41
C LYS A 58 -2.09 6.33 -0.76
N GLY A 59 -2.40 7.61 -0.93
CA GLY A 59 -1.82 8.44 -1.98
C GLY A 59 -0.31 8.57 -1.86
N ALA A 60 0.20 8.80 -0.65
CA ALA A 60 1.64 8.88 -0.39
C ALA A 60 2.35 7.53 -0.64
N ILE A 61 1.78 6.43 -0.13
CA ILE A 61 2.30 5.07 -0.32
C ILE A 61 2.31 4.71 -1.80
N ARG A 62 1.22 4.96 -2.53
CA ARG A 62 1.13 4.72 -3.98
C ARG A 62 2.19 5.51 -4.74
N ALA A 63 2.30 6.81 -4.48
CA ALA A 63 3.25 7.67 -5.18
C ALA A 63 4.70 7.19 -4.98
N HIS A 64 5.06 6.71 -3.78
CA HIS A 64 6.38 6.16 -3.52
C HIS A 64 6.58 4.76 -4.11
N ALA A 65 5.57 3.89 -4.07
CA ALA A 65 5.59 2.60 -4.76
C ALA A 65 5.88 2.77 -6.26
N GLU A 66 5.20 3.72 -6.91
CA GLU A 66 5.42 4.05 -8.31
C GLU A 66 6.84 4.57 -8.58
N ARG A 67 7.48 5.27 -7.62
CA ARG A 67 8.90 5.66 -7.77
C ARG A 67 9.82 4.45 -7.72
N ILE A 68 9.62 3.56 -6.74
CA ILE A 68 10.45 2.34 -6.60
C ILE A 68 10.40 1.53 -7.90
N VAL A 69 9.21 1.24 -8.42
CA VAL A 69 9.09 0.41 -9.63
C VAL A 69 9.65 1.09 -10.88
N ARG A 70 9.61 2.43 -10.98
CA ARG A 70 10.27 3.19 -12.06
C ARG A 70 11.80 3.14 -11.95
N THR A 71 12.34 3.02 -10.74
CA THR A 71 13.79 2.90 -10.51
C THR A 71 14.31 1.52 -10.89
N VAL A 72 13.62 0.44 -10.51
CA VAL A 72 14.17 -0.93 -10.63
C VAL A 72 13.56 -1.75 -11.76
N GLY A 73 12.40 -1.36 -12.27
CA GLY A 73 11.70 -2.06 -13.34
C GLY A 73 12.16 -1.55 -14.71
N HIS A 74 11.48 -0.53 -15.21
CA HIS A 74 11.80 0.19 -16.45
C HIS A 74 11.29 1.63 -16.33
N PRO A 75 12.06 2.67 -16.74
CA PRO A 75 11.62 4.06 -16.64
C PRO A 75 10.60 4.46 -17.71
N GLU A 76 10.60 3.77 -18.86
CA GLU A 76 9.69 4.08 -19.97
C GLU A 76 8.24 3.65 -19.69
N TYR A 77 7.30 4.47 -20.16
CA TYR A 77 5.86 4.33 -19.95
C TYR A 77 5.16 3.44 -20.98
N GLU A 78 5.86 3.08 -22.05
CA GLU A 78 5.36 2.19 -23.09
C GLU A 78 5.66 0.73 -22.74
N LYS A 79 4.81 -0.20 -23.21
CA LYS A 79 5.11 -1.63 -23.09
C LYS A 79 6.44 -1.91 -23.79
N PRO A 80 7.49 -2.37 -23.08
CA PRO A 80 8.73 -2.75 -23.75
C PRO A 80 8.41 -3.83 -24.77
N SER A 81 9.02 -3.77 -25.96
CA SER A 81 8.82 -4.74 -27.04
C SER A 81 9.08 -6.20 -26.63
N ASN A 82 9.81 -6.40 -25.52
CA ASN A 82 10.19 -7.70 -24.96
C ASN A 82 9.52 -8.07 -23.61
N THR A 83 8.63 -7.24 -23.05
CA THR A 83 7.95 -7.58 -21.78
C THR A 83 6.48 -7.14 -21.75
N GLU A 84 5.60 -8.03 -21.28
CA GLU A 84 4.17 -7.73 -21.11
C GLU A 84 3.84 -6.85 -19.88
N LEU A 85 4.82 -6.53 -19.02
CA LEU A 85 4.58 -5.88 -17.73
C LEU A 85 4.90 -4.38 -17.77
N VAL A 86 3.86 -3.54 -17.64
CA VAL A 86 4.01 -2.11 -17.35
C VAL A 86 4.23 -1.92 -15.85
N TRP A 87 5.26 -1.18 -15.44
CA TRP A 87 5.60 -1.03 -14.02
C TRP A 87 4.74 -0.01 -13.27
N ALA A 88 4.62 1.20 -13.82
CA ALA A 88 3.76 2.26 -13.34
C ALA A 88 3.26 3.11 -14.51
N ASN A 89 2.07 3.70 -14.37
CA ASN A 89 1.54 4.59 -15.40
C ASN A 89 2.30 5.91 -15.48
N ASN A 90 2.17 6.60 -16.61
CA ASN A 90 2.63 7.96 -16.77
C ASN A 90 1.77 8.92 -15.92
N PRO A 91 2.35 9.65 -14.94
CA PRO A 91 1.57 10.58 -14.12
C PRO A 91 1.11 11.82 -14.89
N LEU A 92 1.72 12.14 -16.04
CA LEU A 92 1.48 13.35 -16.84
C LEU A 92 0.57 13.12 -18.05
N ASP A 93 0.31 11.86 -18.41
CA ASP A 93 -0.56 11.54 -19.54
C ASP A 93 -2.03 11.69 -19.15
N THR A 94 -2.80 12.38 -19.98
CA THR A 94 -4.23 12.66 -19.79
C THR A 94 -5.13 11.56 -20.34
N ASP A 95 -4.63 10.67 -21.22
CA ASP A 95 -5.38 9.59 -21.86
C ASP A 95 -5.43 8.33 -20.99
N LYS A 96 -5.59 8.55 -19.67
CA LYS A 96 -5.03 7.72 -18.58
C LYS A 96 -5.31 6.23 -18.65
N TYR A 97 -6.35 5.78 -19.37
CA TYR A 97 -6.80 4.39 -19.40
C TYR A 97 -7.49 3.99 -20.71
N ASP A 98 -7.30 4.71 -21.82
CA ASP A 98 -8.04 4.41 -23.05
C ASP A 98 -7.69 3.04 -23.64
N TYR A 99 -6.45 2.59 -23.44
CA TYR A 99 -6.00 1.22 -23.75
C TYR A 99 -6.76 0.11 -23.00
N LEU A 100 -7.55 0.44 -21.97
CA LEU A 100 -8.41 -0.50 -21.23
C LEU A 100 -9.80 -0.68 -21.85
N TYR A 101 -10.04 -0.08 -23.01
CA TYR A 101 -11.31 -0.15 -23.74
C TYR A 101 -11.11 -0.78 -25.13
N GLU A 102 -12.12 -1.53 -25.59
CA GLU A 102 -12.14 -2.14 -26.92
C GLU A 102 -12.25 -1.08 -28.03
N ASN A 103 -12.86 0.06 -27.72
CA ASN A 103 -13.15 1.18 -28.62
C ASN A 103 -12.70 2.51 -27.97
N PRO A 104 -11.39 2.77 -27.86
CA PRO A 104 -10.84 3.93 -27.16
C PRO A 104 -11.29 5.29 -27.72
N GLN A 105 -11.58 5.36 -29.02
CA GLN A 105 -12.00 6.58 -29.71
C GLN A 105 -13.51 6.89 -29.55
N ALA A 106 -14.28 6.02 -28.88
CA ALA A 106 -15.71 6.25 -28.68
C ALA A 106 -15.98 7.25 -27.54
N GLU A 107 -17.15 7.90 -27.56
CA GLU A 107 -17.58 8.78 -26.47
C GLU A 107 -17.72 8.02 -25.14
N GLN A 108 -17.54 8.71 -24.01
CA GLN A 108 -17.41 8.10 -22.67
C GLN A 108 -18.59 7.18 -22.26
N GLY A 109 -19.79 7.40 -22.80
CA GLY A 109 -20.98 6.56 -22.58
C GLY A 109 -21.06 5.32 -23.47
N VAL A 110 -20.23 5.24 -24.51
CA VAL A 110 -20.20 4.16 -25.53
C VAL A 110 -18.93 3.30 -25.39
N LYS A 111 -17.93 3.79 -24.66
CA LYS A 111 -16.69 3.05 -24.37
C LYS A 111 -17.00 1.71 -23.67
N LYS A 112 -16.61 0.62 -24.33
CA LYS A 112 -16.74 -0.75 -23.86
C LYS A 112 -15.40 -1.22 -23.27
N LYS A 113 -15.41 -1.54 -21.98
CA LYS A 113 -14.23 -2.01 -21.25
C LYS A 113 -13.78 -3.38 -21.77
N LEU A 114 -12.47 -3.63 -21.76
CA LEU A 114 -11.90 -4.96 -21.97
C LEU A 114 -12.44 -5.97 -20.93
N SER A 115 -12.26 -7.26 -21.19
CA SER A 115 -12.58 -8.29 -20.19
C SER A 115 -11.74 -8.10 -18.91
N ALA A 116 -12.30 -8.43 -17.74
CA ALA A 116 -11.60 -8.24 -16.46
C ALA A 116 -10.19 -8.86 -16.39
N PRO A 117 -9.93 -10.07 -16.94
CA PRO A 117 -8.58 -10.60 -17.00
C PRO A 117 -7.64 -9.80 -17.90
N ARG A 118 -8.14 -9.27 -19.03
CA ARG A 118 -7.35 -8.38 -19.89
C ARG A 118 -7.08 -7.04 -19.20
N ILE A 119 -8.07 -6.40 -18.59
CA ILE A 119 -7.86 -5.16 -17.82
C ILE A 119 -6.73 -5.33 -16.80
N TYR A 120 -6.73 -6.41 -16.03
CA TYR A 120 -5.71 -6.67 -15.03
C TYR A 120 -4.31 -6.81 -15.65
N LYS A 121 -4.19 -7.60 -16.73
CA LYS A 121 -2.92 -7.83 -17.45
C LYS A 121 -2.35 -6.55 -18.07
N GLU A 122 -3.24 -5.74 -18.62
CA GLU A 122 -2.89 -4.45 -19.24
C GLU A 122 -2.59 -3.37 -18.20
N SER A 123 -3.15 -3.49 -16.99
CA SER A 123 -2.87 -2.54 -15.90
C SER A 123 -1.44 -2.67 -15.40
N SER A 124 -0.81 -1.54 -15.10
CA SER A 124 0.52 -1.50 -14.52
C SER A 124 0.62 -2.27 -13.20
N PHE A 125 1.82 -2.72 -12.83
CA PHE A 125 2.08 -3.45 -11.60
C PHE A 125 1.54 -2.69 -10.37
N THR A 126 1.70 -1.37 -10.33
CA THR A 126 1.13 -0.53 -9.28
C THR A 126 -0.39 -0.44 -9.33
N ASP A 127 -1.00 -0.37 -10.51
CA ASP A 127 -2.47 -0.34 -10.64
C ASP A 127 -3.12 -1.65 -10.24
N GLN A 128 -2.44 -2.78 -10.49
CA GLN A 128 -2.90 -4.07 -10.00
C GLN A 128 -3.06 -4.02 -8.46
N ILE A 129 -2.23 -3.27 -7.73
CA ILE A 129 -2.30 -3.10 -6.27
C ILE A 129 -3.31 -2.00 -5.88
N PHE A 130 -3.08 -0.78 -6.36
CA PHE A 130 -3.77 0.43 -5.91
C PHE A 130 -5.07 0.74 -6.64
N GLY A 131 -5.36 0.02 -7.72
CA GLY A 131 -6.54 0.19 -8.57
C GLY A 131 -6.41 1.36 -9.54
N ASN A 132 -7.33 1.39 -10.51
CA ASN A 132 -7.56 2.50 -11.42
C ASN A 132 -9.07 2.63 -11.71
N ILE A 133 -9.46 3.39 -12.74
CA ILE A 133 -10.88 3.61 -13.08
C ILE A 133 -11.60 2.33 -13.56
N ALA A 134 -10.84 1.33 -14.01
CA ALA A 134 -11.35 0.09 -14.59
C ALA A 134 -11.20 -1.11 -13.64
N ILE A 135 -10.24 -1.08 -12.70
CA ILE A 135 -10.03 -2.14 -11.70
C ILE A 135 -10.05 -1.61 -10.26
N ALA A 136 -10.81 -2.31 -9.40
CA ALA A 136 -10.86 -2.01 -7.98
C ALA A 136 -9.53 -2.30 -7.28
N SER A 137 -9.17 -1.44 -6.32
CA SER A 137 -7.96 -1.62 -5.53
C SER A 137 -8.00 -2.88 -4.67
N ARG A 138 -6.83 -3.51 -4.53
CA ARG A 138 -6.56 -4.61 -3.60
C ARG A 138 -5.82 -4.16 -2.34
N PHE A 139 -5.42 -2.89 -2.29
CA PHE A 139 -4.81 -2.22 -1.16
C PHE A 139 -5.81 -1.28 -0.48
N ARG A 140 -6.01 -1.46 0.82
CA ARG A 140 -6.75 -0.54 1.68
C ARG A 140 -5.90 -0.20 2.89
N ILE A 141 -5.95 1.06 3.31
CA ILE A 141 -5.40 1.50 4.60
C ILE A 141 -6.52 2.22 5.34
N GLU A 142 -6.66 1.92 6.63
CA GLU A 142 -7.63 2.57 7.50
C GLU A 142 -7.19 4.00 7.83
N ASP A 143 -8.14 4.83 8.22
CA ASP A 143 -7.83 6.12 8.85
C ASP A 143 -6.97 5.88 10.09
N ALA A 144 -5.89 6.64 10.24
CA ALA A 144 -5.02 6.51 11.41
C ALA A 144 -5.50 7.44 12.52
N TYR A 145 -5.92 6.84 13.64
CA TYR A 145 -6.45 7.58 14.79
C TYR A 145 -5.42 7.68 15.91
N PRO A 146 -5.39 8.80 16.66
CA PRO A 146 -4.46 8.98 17.76
C PRO A 146 -4.71 7.96 18.87
N ASP A 147 -3.63 7.40 19.40
CA ASP A 147 -3.64 6.59 20.61
C ASP A 147 -3.92 7.50 21.81
N THR A 148 -5.04 7.28 22.50
CA THR A 148 -5.45 8.06 23.67
C THR A 148 -4.48 7.98 24.84
N SER A 149 -3.60 6.98 24.88
CA SER A 149 -2.57 6.83 25.92
C SER A 149 -1.32 7.69 25.68
N VAL A 150 -1.14 8.22 24.47
CA VAL A 150 0.00 9.07 24.09
C VAL A 150 -0.49 10.49 23.83
N PRO A 151 -0.06 11.50 24.61
CA PRO A 151 -0.54 12.86 24.41
C PRO A 151 -0.10 13.41 23.06
N LEU A 152 -1.06 14.01 22.34
CA LEU A 152 -0.77 14.76 21.12
C LEU A 152 -0.15 16.11 21.48
N LYS A 153 0.90 16.50 20.74
CA LYS A 153 1.47 17.85 20.81
C LYS A 153 1.18 18.58 19.51
N ILE A 154 0.25 19.53 19.57
CA ILE A 154 -0.09 20.42 18.47
C ILE A 154 0.56 21.77 18.70
N GLU A 155 1.21 22.29 17.67
CA GLU A 155 1.86 23.60 17.67
C GLU A 155 1.28 24.42 16.51
N GLU A 156 1.26 25.73 16.68
CA GLU A 156 1.01 26.68 15.60
C GLU A 156 2.34 27.23 15.09
N ARG A 157 2.47 27.37 13.78
CA ARG A 157 3.66 27.92 13.13
C ARG A 157 3.28 28.98 12.13
N ASN A 158 4.15 29.98 12.01
CA ASN A 158 4.03 31.04 11.03
C ASN A 158 4.83 30.74 9.77
N GLY A 159 4.30 31.16 8.64
CA GLY A 159 4.91 31.06 7.32
C GLY A 159 4.76 32.37 6.55
N VAL A 160 5.78 32.66 5.75
CA VAL A 160 5.76 33.75 4.78
C VAL A 160 6.26 33.19 3.46
N ALA A 161 5.57 33.48 2.36
CA ALA A 161 6.09 33.29 1.02
C ALA A 161 6.76 34.58 0.58
N ILE A 162 8.04 34.48 0.21
CA ILE A 162 8.87 35.61 -0.17
C ILE A 162 8.99 35.62 -1.70
N ASP A 163 8.76 36.78 -2.31
CA ASP A 163 9.03 37.03 -3.72
C ASP A 163 10.54 36.96 -3.96
N ARG A 164 10.97 36.08 -4.87
CA ARG A 164 12.40 35.87 -5.15
C ARG A 164 13.04 37.03 -5.93
N VAL A 165 12.24 37.87 -6.59
CA VAL A 165 12.69 39.03 -7.37
C VAL A 165 12.78 40.25 -6.47
N PHE A 166 11.71 40.55 -5.74
CA PHE A 166 11.60 41.79 -4.97
C PHE A 166 12.00 41.66 -3.49
N GLY A 167 12.16 40.43 -2.99
CA GLY A 167 12.42 40.16 -1.56
C GLY A 167 11.25 40.53 -0.65
N SER A 168 10.12 40.94 -1.20
CA SER A 168 8.90 41.31 -0.48
C SER A 168 8.04 40.09 -0.16
N VAL A 169 7.00 40.29 0.66
CA VAL A 169 6.02 39.23 0.94
C VAL A 169 5.16 39.01 -0.31
N ALA A 170 5.27 37.83 -0.92
CA ALA A 170 4.45 37.41 -2.06
C ALA A 170 3.08 36.87 -1.60
N HIS A 171 3.06 36.11 -0.51
CA HIS A 171 1.86 35.59 0.13
C HIS A 171 2.12 35.40 1.62
N GLY A 172 1.23 35.90 2.48
CA GLY A 172 1.34 35.80 3.93
C GLY A 172 1.51 37.17 4.61
N PRO A 173 1.72 37.21 5.93
CA PRO A 173 1.95 36.08 6.83
C PRO A 173 0.73 35.15 6.95
N PHE A 174 0.98 33.84 7.04
CA PHE A 174 -0.04 32.82 7.26
C PHE A 174 0.40 31.89 8.38
N ASP A 175 -0.55 31.33 9.09
CA ASP A 175 -0.37 30.40 10.18
C ASP A 175 -0.84 28.99 9.78
N TYR A 176 -0.21 27.98 10.35
CA TYR A 176 -0.56 26.59 10.11
C TYR A 176 -0.30 25.74 11.35
N GLN A 177 -1.20 24.79 11.59
CA GLN A 177 -1.05 23.83 12.69
C GLN A 177 -0.10 22.71 12.29
N VAL A 178 0.68 22.20 13.25
CA VAL A 178 1.50 21.01 13.08
C VAL A 178 1.38 20.10 14.29
N CYS A 179 1.43 18.79 14.06
CA CYS A 179 1.55 17.80 15.13
C CYS A 179 3.01 17.39 15.22
N THR A 180 3.63 17.57 16.39
CA THR A 180 5.06 17.28 16.61
C THR A 180 5.29 16.07 17.49
N ALA A 181 4.26 15.58 18.20
CA ALA A 181 4.32 14.34 18.98
C ALA A 181 2.94 13.67 19.04
N GLY A 182 2.93 12.35 19.14
CA GLY A 182 1.73 11.53 19.15
C GLY A 182 1.99 10.13 18.64
N ALA A 183 0.96 9.30 18.62
CA ALA A 183 0.99 7.98 18.02
C ALA A 183 -0.34 7.75 17.29
N PHE A 184 -0.31 7.38 16.01
CA PHE A 184 -1.50 7.19 15.20
C PHE A 184 -1.60 5.73 14.73
N LYS A 185 -2.59 5.00 15.23
CA LYS A 185 -2.79 3.57 14.93
C LYS A 185 -3.59 3.39 13.66
N THR A 186 -3.15 2.51 12.77
CA THR A 186 -3.84 2.15 11.53
C THR A 186 -3.56 0.71 11.13
N LYS A 187 -4.35 0.19 10.18
CA LYS A 187 -4.17 -1.11 9.56
C LYS A 187 -4.13 -1.01 8.06
N ILE A 188 -3.14 -1.65 7.46
CA ILE A 188 -3.03 -1.89 6.02
C ILE A 188 -3.60 -3.26 5.70
N HIS A 189 -4.38 -3.37 4.64
CA HIS A 189 -5.04 -4.58 4.16
C HIS A 189 -4.70 -4.82 2.70
N LEU A 190 -4.15 -5.98 2.38
CA LEU A 190 -3.87 -6.45 1.02
C LEU A 190 -4.63 -7.75 0.75
N LYS A 191 -5.52 -7.74 -0.25
CA LYS A 191 -6.28 -8.94 -0.67
C LYS A 191 -5.75 -9.54 -1.95
N ASN A 192 -5.80 -10.88 -2.07
CA ASN A 192 -5.41 -11.62 -3.27
C ASN A 192 -4.06 -11.15 -3.82
N PHE A 193 -3.07 -10.93 -2.97
CA PHE A 193 -1.78 -10.35 -3.32
C PHE A 193 -0.79 -11.42 -3.81
N SER A 194 0.08 -11.07 -4.76
CA SER A 194 1.30 -11.84 -4.99
C SER A 194 2.38 -11.45 -3.99
N LEU A 195 3.35 -12.35 -3.75
CA LEU A 195 4.43 -12.07 -2.79
C LEU A 195 5.25 -10.85 -3.19
N ALA A 196 5.51 -10.68 -4.49
CA ALA A 196 6.19 -9.49 -5.00
C ALA A 196 5.39 -8.19 -4.74
N GLN A 197 4.05 -8.23 -4.79
CA GLN A 197 3.20 -7.08 -4.46
C GLN A 197 3.31 -6.73 -2.97
N LEU A 198 3.31 -7.73 -2.08
CA LEU A 198 3.55 -7.51 -0.66
C LEU A 198 4.98 -6.99 -0.40
N GLY A 199 5.97 -7.50 -1.13
CA GLY A 199 7.37 -7.06 -1.06
C GLY A 199 7.53 -5.59 -1.44
N LEU A 200 6.84 -5.12 -2.48
CA LEU A 200 6.83 -3.70 -2.83
C LEU A 200 6.24 -2.83 -1.70
N ILE A 201 5.14 -3.26 -1.07
CA ILE A 201 4.58 -2.54 0.09
C ILE A 201 5.56 -2.51 1.27
N ALA A 202 6.24 -3.62 1.54
CA ALA A 202 7.28 -3.68 2.57
C ALA A 202 8.41 -2.68 2.32
N LEU A 203 8.87 -2.54 1.07
CA LEU A 203 9.88 -1.54 0.69
C LEU A 203 9.38 -0.11 0.88
N VAL A 204 8.12 0.18 0.54
CA VAL A 204 7.54 1.50 0.76
C VAL A 204 7.46 1.84 2.25
N LEU A 205 7.07 0.89 3.10
CA LEU A 205 7.01 1.09 4.55
C LEU A 205 8.40 1.25 5.16
N ARG A 206 9.39 0.48 4.68
CA ARG A 206 10.80 0.67 5.03
C ARG A 206 11.27 2.09 4.74
N ASP A 207 10.99 2.58 3.52
CA ASP A 207 11.43 3.90 3.06
C ASP A 207 10.72 5.03 3.80
N LEU A 208 9.44 4.84 4.14
CA LEU A 208 8.68 5.78 4.98
C LEU A 208 9.31 5.88 6.38
N ASN A 209 9.59 4.74 7.01
CA ASN A 209 10.22 4.68 8.33
C ASN A 209 11.66 5.24 8.34
N ALA A 210 12.36 5.13 7.21
CA ALA A 210 13.69 5.71 7.02
C ALA A 210 13.67 7.21 6.66
N GLY A 211 12.48 7.83 6.54
CA GLY A 211 12.33 9.24 6.21
C GLY A 211 12.64 9.60 4.76
N TRP A 212 12.64 8.63 3.82
CA TRP A 212 12.94 8.89 2.40
C TRP A 212 11.83 9.67 1.71
N PHE A 213 10.61 9.59 2.23
CA PHE A 213 9.51 10.45 1.83
C PHE A 213 8.63 10.76 3.04
N GLY A 214 8.00 11.93 3.02
CA GLY A 214 7.05 12.35 4.06
C GLY A 214 5.58 12.23 3.64
N ILE A 215 4.70 12.39 4.61
CA ILE A 215 3.25 12.47 4.44
C ILE A 215 2.74 13.90 4.65
N GLY A 216 1.60 14.23 4.04
CA GLY A 216 0.95 15.54 4.25
C GLY A 216 1.60 16.72 3.52
N PHE A 217 1.48 17.89 4.13
CA PHE A 217 1.84 19.20 3.59
C PHE A 217 3.34 19.51 3.77
N ALA A 218 3.86 20.40 2.90
CA ALA A 218 5.19 21.00 3.00
C ALA A 218 6.36 20.01 3.19
N LYS A 219 6.27 18.83 2.57
CA LYS A 219 7.28 17.76 2.62
C LYS A 219 8.70 18.19 2.28
N SER A 220 8.85 19.16 1.36
CA SER A 220 10.15 19.72 0.98
C SER A 220 10.67 20.80 1.94
N ARG A 221 9.86 21.23 2.92
CA ARG A 221 10.19 22.27 3.91
C ARG A 221 10.39 21.68 5.31
N GLY A 222 10.71 20.39 5.40
CA GLY A 222 10.99 19.69 6.66
C GLY A 222 9.77 19.20 7.43
N LEU A 223 8.58 19.14 6.81
CA LEU A 223 7.38 18.54 7.40
C LEU A 223 7.16 17.11 6.90
N GLY A 224 6.38 16.33 7.65
CA GLY A 224 5.83 15.05 7.18
C GLY A 224 6.69 13.82 7.45
N ILE A 225 7.83 13.95 8.12
CA ILE A 225 8.69 12.83 8.52
C ILE A 225 8.05 12.08 9.69
N VAL A 226 8.03 10.76 9.59
CA VAL A 226 7.41 9.86 10.57
C VAL A 226 8.26 8.61 10.76
N ARG A 227 8.16 8.02 11.94
CA ARG A 227 8.61 6.65 12.23
C ARG A 227 7.41 5.72 12.27
N LEU A 228 7.64 4.45 11.94
CA LEU A 228 6.66 3.38 12.01
C LEU A 228 7.06 2.41 13.11
N GLU A 229 6.09 1.99 13.91
CA GLU A 229 6.21 0.85 14.82
C GLU A 229 5.26 -0.25 14.34
N TYR A 230 5.79 -1.46 14.13
CA TYR A 230 4.97 -2.59 13.70
C TYR A 230 4.40 -3.34 14.91
N ASN A 231 3.07 -3.35 15.03
CA ASN A 231 2.38 -4.00 16.13
C ASN A 231 2.22 -5.51 15.85
N SER A 232 1.75 -5.86 14.66
CA SER A 232 1.64 -7.24 14.18
C SER A 232 1.40 -7.29 12.68
N ALA A 233 1.57 -8.46 12.08
CA ALA A 233 1.08 -8.76 10.74
C ALA A 233 0.41 -10.12 10.72
N VAL A 234 -0.64 -10.25 9.93
CA VAL A 234 -1.45 -11.46 9.84
C VAL A 234 -1.67 -11.81 8.38
N VAL A 235 -1.32 -13.02 7.97
CA VAL A 235 -1.61 -13.56 6.64
C VAL A 235 -2.59 -14.72 6.77
N GLN A 236 -3.70 -14.61 6.06
CA GLN A 236 -4.81 -15.56 6.11
C GLN A 236 -4.98 -16.28 4.77
N TYR A 237 -5.25 -17.57 4.84
CA TYR A 237 -5.57 -18.45 3.72
C TYR A 237 -6.95 -19.09 3.94
N PRO A 238 -8.04 -18.43 3.51
CA PRO A 238 -9.41 -18.89 3.76
C PRO A 238 -9.74 -20.24 3.11
N GLY A 239 -9.05 -20.56 2.00
CA GLY A 239 -9.21 -21.82 1.27
C GLY A 239 -8.39 -22.98 1.85
N CYS A 240 -7.89 -22.87 3.08
CA CYS A 240 -7.03 -23.88 3.70
C CYS A 240 -7.58 -24.40 5.04
N ILE A 241 -7.08 -25.57 5.46
CA ILE A 241 -7.35 -26.20 6.75
C ILE A 241 -6.01 -26.42 7.47
N LEU A 242 -5.99 -26.20 8.77
CA LEU A 242 -4.90 -26.58 9.66
C LEU A 242 -5.29 -27.89 10.37
N ASP A 243 -4.46 -28.92 10.26
CA ASP A 243 -4.67 -30.16 10.99
C ASP A 243 -4.06 -30.13 12.41
N ASN A 244 -4.26 -31.21 13.17
CA ASN A 244 -3.74 -31.32 14.54
C ASN A 244 -2.21 -31.43 14.61
N ASN A 245 -1.52 -31.65 13.48
CA ASN A 245 -0.06 -31.77 13.38
C ASN A 245 0.60 -30.47 12.86
N ASN A 246 -0.14 -29.36 12.83
CA ASN A 246 0.28 -28.08 12.26
C ASN A 246 0.61 -28.14 10.75
N GLN A 247 -0.01 -29.05 10.02
CA GLN A 247 0.09 -29.15 8.57
C GLN A 247 -1.06 -28.39 7.89
N ILE A 248 -0.73 -27.68 6.82
CA ILE A 248 -1.68 -26.89 6.04
C ILE A 248 -2.13 -27.69 4.81
N TYR A 249 -3.43 -27.77 4.61
CA TYR A 249 -4.07 -28.38 3.44
C TYR A 249 -4.91 -27.35 2.71
N SER A 250 -4.96 -27.41 1.38
CA SER A 250 -6.05 -26.73 0.66
C SER A 250 -7.33 -27.56 0.78
N PHE A 251 -8.50 -26.92 0.91
CA PHE A 251 -9.78 -27.64 0.93
C PHE A 251 -9.90 -28.56 -0.30
N GLY A 252 -10.23 -29.84 -0.06
CA GLY A 252 -10.36 -30.86 -1.11
C GLY A 252 -9.05 -31.50 -1.58
N SER A 253 -7.90 -31.10 -1.03
CA SER A 253 -6.60 -31.76 -1.24
C SER A 253 -6.31 -32.76 -0.12
N SER A 254 -5.79 -33.93 -0.47
CA SER A 254 -5.26 -34.92 0.48
C SER A 254 -3.77 -34.72 0.79
N THR A 255 -3.08 -33.86 0.05
CA THR A 255 -1.64 -33.61 0.22
C THR A 255 -1.42 -32.36 1.08
N PRO A 256 -0.70 -32.47 2.22
CA PRO A 256 -0.30 -31.33 3.03
C PRO A 256 0.80 -30.52 2.33
N TRP A 257 1.04 -29.30 2.82
CA TRP A 257 2.25 -28.55 2.47
C TRP A 257 3.46 -29.14 3.20
N ASP A 258 4.57 -29.32 2.47
CA ASP A 258 5.80 -29.92 3.02
C ASP A 258 6.43 -29.10 4.15
N LYS A 259 6.30 -27.77 4.07
CA LYS A 259 6.74 -26.81 5.11
C LYS A 259 5.80 -25.61 5.14
N ILE A 260 5.88 -24.83 6.20
CA ILE A 260 5.14 -23.57 6.33
C ILE A 260 5.91 -22.49 5.54
N TYR A 261 5.48 -22.28 4.30
CA TYR A 261 5.97 -21.20 3.45
C TYR A 261 4.96 -20.06 3.36
N LEU A 262 5.46 -18.86 3.09
CA LEU A 262 4.61 -17.75 2.69
C LEU A 262 4.14 -17.98 1.25
N LEU A 263 2.81 -18.02 1.05
CA LEU A 263 2.18 -18.19 -0.26
C LEU A 263 1.48 -16.91 -0.74
N GLY A 264 1.72 -16.56 -2.00
CA GLY A 264 0.96 -15.55 -2.72
C GLY A 264 -0.23 -16.15 -3.47
N ALA A 265 -1.07 -15.27 -4.01
CA ALA A 265 -2.35 -15.65 -4.61
C ALA A 265 -2.20 -16.63 -5.77
N GLY A 266 -1.09 -16.57 -6.52
CA GLY A 266 -0.87 -17.44 -7.68
C GLY A 266 -0.82 -18.93 -7.35
N LYS A 267 -0.45 -19.30 -6.12
CA LYS A 267 -0.39 -20.72 -5.70
C LYS A 267 -1.75 -21.40 -5.57
N PHE A 268 -2.80 -20.61 -5.35
CA PHE A 268 -4.18 -21.08 -5.19
C PHE A 268 -4.95 -21.14 -6.53
N LEU A 269 -4.36 -20.65 -7.62
CA LEU A 269 -5.00 -20.59 -8.94
C LEU A 269 -4.53 -21.76 -9.82
N ARG A 270 -5.01 -22.98 -9.54
CA ARG A 270 -4.65 -24.22 -10.27
C ARG A 270 -5.82 -24.82 -11.06
N GLY A 271 -5.53 -25.42 -12.22
CA GLY A 271 -6.51 -26.05 -13.12
C GLY A 271 -6.74 -25.29 -14.44
N ASP A 272 -7.56 -25.86 -15.32
CA ASP A 272 -7.87 -25.25 -16.63
C ASP A 272 -8.55 -23.88 -16.44
N ASN A 273 -8.00 -22.85 -17.10
CA ASN A 273 -8.46 -21.46 -16.98
C ASN A 273 -8.48 -20.89 -15.55
N ALA A 274 -7.77 -21.49 -14.58
CA ALA A 274 -7.78 -21.05 -13.18
C ALA A 274 -7.00 -19.74 -12.93
N ASN A 275 -6.02 -19.42 -13.79
CA ASN A 275 -5.17 -18.23 -13.68
C ASN A 275 -5.29 -17.27 -14.90
N PRO A 276 -6.49 -16.76 -15.23
CA PRO A 276 -6.67 -15.91 -16.40
C PRO A 276 -6.02 -14.52 -16.24
N TYR A 277 -5.64 -14.16 -15.01
CA TYR A 277 -5.02 -12.90 -14.60
C TYR A 277 -3.48 -12.92 -14.62
N ASN A 278 -2.85 -14.06 -14.99
CA ASN A 278 -1.40 -14.22 -15.07
C ASN A 278 -0.64 -13.95 -13.75
N PHE A 279 -1.17 -14.44 -12.62
CA PHE A 279 -0.41 -14.46 -11.38
C PHE A 279 0.80 -15.40 -11.50
N PRO A 280 1.89 -15.16 -10.76
CA PRO A 280 3.03 -16.06 -10.78
C PRO A 280 2.62 -17.47 -10.34
N THR A 281 2.94 -18.51 -11.12
CA THR A 281 2.62 -19.90 -10.75
C THR A 281 3.54 -20.40 -9.62
N ASN A 282 4.73 -19.81 -9.49
CA ASN A 282 5.69 -20.04 -8.43
C ASN A 282 5.69 -18.96 -7.34
N ASP A 283 4.49 -18.48 -6.97
CA ASP A 283 4.28 -17.46 -5.93
C ASP A 283 4.43 -18.03 -4.49
N THR A 284 5.61 -18.59 -4.18
CA THR A 284 5.99 -19.13 -2.87
C THR A 284 7.41 -18.75 -2.54
N GLU A 285 7.64 -18.32 -1.30
CA GLU A 285 8.99 -18.14 -0.80
C GLU A 285 9.55 -19.48 -0.29
N LYS A 286 10.73 -19.89 -0.79
CA LYS A 286 11.32 -21.21 -0.48
C LYS A 286 11.97 -21.26 0.90
N GLN A 287 12.08 -20.12 1.58
CA GLN A 287 12.53 -20.06 2.95
C GLN A 287 11.34 -20.17 3.90
N GLU A 288 11.46 -21.06 4.88
CA GLU A 288 10.48 -21.19 5.96
C GLU A 288 10.35 -19.87 6.73
N VAL A 289 9.11 -19.55 7.10
CA VAL A 289 8.79 -18.37 7.91
C VAL A 289 9.19 -18.63 9.36
N LYS A 290 9.69 -17.59 10.03
CA LYS A 290 10.11 -17.65 11.45
C LYS A 290 9.25 -16.71 12.28
N ASN A 291 9.24 -16.91 13.60
CA ASN A 291 8.49 -16.07 14.54
C ASN A 291 7.00 -15.94 14.16
N VAL A 292 6.44 -17.03 13.65
CA VAL A 292 5.05 -17.09 13.21
C VAL A 292 4.26 -18.00 14.14
N VAL A 293 3.08 -17.53 14.53
CA VAL A 293 2.08 -18.34 15.21
C VAL A 293 1.08 -18.82 14.16
N LEU A 294 0.99 -20.13 14.00
CA LEU A 294 0.07 -20.78 13.07
C LEU A 294 -1.18 -21.21 13.81
N THR A 295 -2.34 -20.75 13.36
CA THR A 295 -3.64 -21.10 13.97
C THR A 295 -4.70 -21.34 12.91
N ALA A 296 -5.77 -22.05 13.28
CA ALA A 296 -6.98 -22.05 12.48
C ALA A 296 -7.70 -20.71 12.68
N MET A 297 -8.26 -20.17 11.60
CA MET A 297 -9.12 -18.98 11.69
C MET A 297 -10.39 -19.27 12.49
N ASP A 298 -11.11 -18.21 12.85
CA ASP A 298 -12.41 -18.30 13.52
C ASP A 298 -13.35 -19.30 12.82
N PHE A 299 -14.17 -19.99 13.63
CA PHE A 299 -15.05 -21.07 13.19
C PHE A 299 -14.32 -22.28 12.56
N LYS A 300 -13.00 -22.38 12.77
CA LYS A 300 -12.12 -23.43 12.22
C LYS A 300 -12.14 -23.50 10.69
N PHE A 301 -12.33 -22.36 10.03
CA PHE A 301 -12.43 -22.28 8.58
C PHE A 301 -11.38 -21.31 8.02
N GLY A 302 -10.33 -21.86 7.44
CA GLY A 302 -9.16 -21.10 7.00
C GLY A 302 -7.98 -21.23 7.96
N VAL A 303 -6.81 -20.79 7.49
CA VAL A 303 -5.57 -20.81 8.24
C VAL A 303 -5.04 -19.39 8.40
N GLU A 304 -4.50 -19.09 9.57
CA GLU A 304 -3.90 -17.80 9.92
C GLU A 304 -2.45 -17.97 10.35
N LEU A 305 -1.58 -17.17 9.74
CA LEU A 305 -0.17 -17.00 10.10
C LEU A 305 -0.02 -15.61 10.71
N ARG A 306 0.39 -15.54 11.97
CA ARG A 306 0.52 -14.29 12.73
C ARG A 306 1.97 -14.03 13.13
N TRP A 307 2.45 -12.83 12.83
CA TRP A 307 3.73 -12.29 13.29
C TRP A 307 3.48 -11.17 14.27
N ASP A 308 4.04 -11.25 15.47
CA ASP A 308 3.90 -10.21 16.50
C ASP A 308 5.16 -9.34 16.59
N GLY A 309 4.95 -8.04 16.78
CA GLY A 309 6.00 -7.04 16.97
C GLY A 309 6.94 -6.83 15.79
N GLU A 310 7.91 -5.94 16.00
CA GLU A 310 8.86 -5.48 14.99
C GLU A 310 9.63 -6.62 14.31
N ASN A 311 10.18 -7.55 15.08
CA ASN A 311 11.00 -8.64 14.55
C ASN A 311 10.18 -9.66 13.75
N GLY A 312 8.95 -9.94 14.16
CA GLY A 312 8.05 -10.82 13.43
C GLY A 312 7.67 -10.21 12.08
N VAL A 313 7.21 -8.95 12.07
CA VAL A 313 6.82 -8.27 10.83
C VAL A 313 8.00 -8.12 9.87
N ARG A 314 9.23 -7.90 10.37
CA ARG A 314 10.45 -7.90 9.55
C ARG A 314 10.76 -9.25 8.91
N ASP A 315 10.46 -10.38 9.55
CA ASP A 315 10.58 -11.70 8.91
C ASP A 315 9.63 -11.80 7.71
N LEU A 316 8.33 -11.48 7.90
CA LEU A 316 7.35 -11.44 6.81
C LEU A 316 7.83 -10.57 5.64
N PHE A 317 8.30 -9.36 5.93
CA PHE A 317 8.79 -8.43 4.92
C PHE A 317 10.01 -8.98 4.19
N THR A 318 10.95 -9.60 4.90
CA THR A 318 12.14 -10.20 4.28
C THR A 318 11.76 -11.29 3.27
N LYS A 319 10.79 -12.15 3.61
CA LYS A 319 10.28 -13.19 2.70
C LYS A 319 9.57 -12.58 1.48
N ALA A 320 8.71 -11.58 1.69
CA ALA A 320 8.00 -10.93 0.60
C ALA A 320 8.96 -10.16 -0.34
N VAL A 321 10.00 -9.52 0.21
CA VAL A 321 11.02 -8.80 -0.56
C VAL A 321 11.91 -9.74 -1.36
N ALA A 322 12.19 -10.96 -0.87
CA ALA A 322 12.90 -11.97 -1.67
C ALA A 322 12.13 -12.32 -2.96
N ALA A 323 10.82 -12.50 -2.88
CA ALA A 323 9.97 -12.70 -4.06
C ALA A 323 9.95 -11.48 -5.00
N TRP A 324 9.99 -10.26 -4.46
CA TRP A 324 10.18 -9.05 -5.26
C TRP A 324 11.52 -9.04 -6.00
N SER A 325 12.62 -9.38 -5.34
CA SER A 325 13.94 -9.50 -5.97
C SER A 325 13.96 -10.55 -7.09
N HIS A 326 13.32 -11.71 -6.89
CA HIS A 326 13.21 -12.73 -7.93
C HIS A 326 12.39 -12.28 -9.14
N LEU A 327 11.32 -11.51 -8.94
CA LEU A 327 10.56 -10.92 -10.04
C LEU A 327 11.44 -10.00 -10.90
N LEU A 328 12.29 -9.20 -10.26
CA LEU A 328 13.21 -8.30 -10.96
C LEU A 328 14.31 -9.05 -11.72
N GLN A 329 14.91 -10.09 -11.11
CA GLN A 329 15.98 -10.89 -11.72
C GLN A 329 15.51 -11.68 -12.96
N ASN A 330 14.27 -12.16 -12.98
CA ASN A 330 13.74 -13.00 -14.06
C ASN A 330 13.22 -12.20 -15.27
N GLY A 331 13.79 -11.03 -15.55
CA GLY A 331 13.42 -10.19 -16.70
C GLY A 331 12.53 -8.99 -16.37
N GLY A 332 12.42 -8.63 -15.09
CA GLY A 332 11.69 -7.45 -14.65
C GLY A 332 12.52 -6.17 -14.57
N ALA A 333 13.83 -6.28 -14.32
CA ALA A 333 14.72 -5.13 -14.16
C ALA A 333 15.54 -4.85 -15.42
N VAL A 334 15.65 -3.56 -15.77
CA VAL A 334 16.74 -3.07 -16.61
C VAL A 334 18.00 -3.04 -15.74
N CYS A 335 18.94 -3.94 -15.99
CA CYS A 335 20.32 -3.62 -15.65
C CYS A 335 20.71 -2.44 -16.53
N ALA A 336 21.12 -1.32 -15.93
CA ALA A 336 21.79 -0.26 -16.68
C ALA A 336 23.00 -0.91 -17.37
N SER A 337 22.91 -1.09 -18.68
CA SER A 337 24.01 -1.51 -19.54
C SER A 337 25.02 -0.39 -19.70
#